data_AF-A0A2H9MZB0-F1
#
_entry.id   AF-A0A2H9MZB0-F1
#
_cell.length_a   1.000
_cell.length_b   1.000
_cell.length_c   1.000
_cell.angle_alpha   90.00
_cell.angle_beta   90.00
_cell.angle_gamma   90.00
#
_symmetry.space_group_name_H-M   'P 1'
#
loop_
_entity.id
_entity.type
_entity.pdbx_description
1 polymer ?
#
loop_
_entity_poly.entity_id
_entity_poly.type
_entity_poly.pdbx_seq_one_letter_code
_entity_poly.pdbx_strand_id
1 'polypeptide(L)'
;ITNPNLPAVTDALKMIKLAQESNIDVIGVVVNRITGEDYEMTPEQITELLGVPVISQIPEDRNVPLSLGQKQPVVSYDPDSPASVEIKKLAANLTGRSYTPPKPKGFWQRFFERFVGQ
;
A
#
# COMPACT_ATOMS: atom_id res chain seq x y z
N ILE A 1 0.90 -6.93 -8.63
CA ILE A 1 0.04 -6.19 -7.68
C ILE A 1 -1.26 -6.97 -7.56
N THR A 2 -1.83 -7.08 -6.36
CA THR A 2 -3.14 -7.71 -6.15
C THR A 2 -3.96 -6.94 -5.11
N ASN A 3 -5.21 -7.33 -4.91
CA ASN A 3 -6.09 -6.85 -3.85
C ASN A 3 -6.26 -7.95 -2.79
N PRO A 4 -6.63 -7.63 -1.54
CA PRO A 4 -6.72 -8.61 -0.45
C PRO A 4 -8.01 -9.45 -0.53
N ASN A 5 -8.32 -10.02 -1.69
CA ASN A 5 -9.45 -10.94 -1.89
C ASN A 5 -9.04 -12.14 -2.75
N LEU A 6 -9.70 -13.27 -2.53
CA LEU A 6 -9.35 -14.55 -3.15
C LEU A 6 -9.34 -14.53 -4.69
N PRO A 7 -10.31 -13.91 -5.39
CA PRO A 7 -10.26 -13.82 -6.85
C PRO A 7 -8.99 -13.11 -7.36
N ALA A 8 -8.67 -11.93 -6.82
CA ALA A 8 -7.50 -11.17 -7.24
C ALA A 8 -6.18 -11.89 -6.93
N VAL A 9 -6.11 -12.57 -5.79
CA VAL A 9 -4.94 -13.36 -5.38
C VAL A 9 -4.78 -14.58 -6.30
N THR A 10 -5.87 -15.24 -6.68
CA THR A 10 -5.83 -16.38 -7.62
C THR A 10 -5.37 -15.96 -9.01
N ASP A 11 -5.77 -14.78 -9.49
CA ASP A 11 -5.27 -14.27 -10.77
C ASP A 11 -3.79 -13.89 -10.70
N ALA A 12 -3.34 -13.33 -9.57
CA ALA A 12 -1.92 -13.09 -9.33
C ALA A 12 -1.09 -14.39 -9.36
N LEU A 13 -1.61 -15.50 -8.81
CA LEU A 13 -0.96 -16.81 -8.88
C LEU A 13 -0.72 -17.26 -10.33
N LYS A 14 -1.71 -17.08 -11.22
CA LYS A 14 -1.56 -17.41 -12.64
C LYS A 14 -0.47 -16.57 -13.29
N MET A 15 -0.43 -15.26 -12.99
CA MET A 15 0.59 -14.36 -13.51
C MET A 15 2.00 -14.72 -13.03
N ILE A 16 2.15 -15.13 -11.77
CA ILE A 16 3.43 -15.60 -11.22
C ILE A 16 3.91 -16.85 -11.95
N LYS A 17 3.02 -17.83 -12.18
CA LYS A 17 3.36 -19.04 -12.94
C LYS A 17 3.83 -18.70 -14.36
N LEU A 18 3.12 -17.80 -15.04
CA LEU A 18 3.52 -17.34 -16.37
C LEU A 18 4.88 -16.62 -16.38
N ALA A 19 5.17 -15.81 -15.34
CA ALA A 19 6.46 -15.17 -15.18
C ALA A 19 7.58 -16.21 -14.99
N GLN A 20 7.35 -17.22 -14.14
CA GLN A 20 8.30 -18.32 -13.91
C GLN A 20 8.57 -19.12 -15.18
N GLU A 21 7.53 -19.47 -15.95
CA GLU A 21 7.66 -20.13 -17.26
C GLU A 21 8.47 -19.30 -18.26
N SER A 22 8.41 -17.97 -18.11
CA SER A 22 9.15 -17.01 -18.93
C SER A 22 10.55 -16.69 -18.38
N ASN A 23 11.03 -17.38 -17.35
CA ASN A 23 12.28 -17.11 -16.64
C ASN A 23 12.38 -15.66 -16.10
N ILE A 24 11.24 -15.07 -15.71
CA ILE A 24 11.17 -13.77 -15.06
C ILE A 24 11.12 -14.00 -13.56
N ASP A 25 12.09 -13.43 -12.85
CA ASP A 25 12.13 -13.48 -11.40
C ASP A 25 11.09 -12.53 -10.77
N VAL A 26 10.30 -13.07 -9.83
CA VAL A 26 9.25 -12.31 -9.13
C VAL A 26 9.74 -12.05 -7.71
N ILE A 27 10.26 -10.84 -7.49
CA ILE A 27 10.80 -10.42 -6.20
C ILE A 27 9.77 -10.32 -5.06
N GLY A 28 8.47 -10.32 -5.40
CA GLY A 28 7.38 -10.28 -4.44
C GLY A 28 6.10 -9.65 -4.99
N VAL A 29 5.10 -9.54 -4.11
CA VAL A 29 3.79 -8.98 -4.42
C VAL A 29 3.51 -7.74 -3.57
N VAL A 30 2.86 -6.74 -4.19
CA VAL A 30 2.26 -5.61 -3.48
C VAL A 30 0.77 -5.88 -3.35
N VAL A 31 0.27 -5.85 -2.12
CA VAL A 31 -1.16 -5.94 -1.80
C VAL A 31 -1.70 -4.52 -1.66
N ASN A 32 -2.64 -4.16 -2.50
CA ASN A 32 -3.19 -2.82 -2.59
C ASN A 32 -4.64 -2.76 -2.10
N ARG A 33 -5.08 -1.59 -1.66
CA ARG A 33 -6.46 -1.32 -1.21
C ARG A 33 -6.86 -2.11 0.04
N ILE A 34 -5.96 -2.24 1.00
CA ILE A 34 -6.24 -2.90 2.28
C ILE A 34 -7.13 -1.99 3.13
N THR A 35 -8.31 -2.45 3.49
CA THR A 35 -9.24 -1.73 4.37
C THR A 35 -9.06 -2.12 5.84
N GLY A 36 -8.45 -3.27 6.12
CA GLY A 36 -8.28 -3.82 7.47
C GLY A 36 -9.53 -4.54 7.98
N GLU A 37 -10.42 -4.94 7.07
CA GLU A 37 -11.66 -5.65 7.40
C GLU A 37 -11.39 -7.16 7.52
N ASP A 38 -12.21 -7.85 8.30
CA ASP A 38 -12.01 -9.27 8.64
C ASP A 38 -12.19 -10.24 7.46
N TYR A 39 -12.92 -9.85 6.43
CA TYR A 39 -13.12 -10.62 5.21
C TYR A 39 -11.93 -10.56 4.24
N GLU A 40 -10.94 -9.70 4.51
CA GLU A 40 -9.75 -9.57 3.69
C GLU A 40 -8.80 -10.76 3.92
N MET A 41 -8.14 -11.21 2.85
CA MET A 41 -7.07 -12.20 3.00
C MET A 41 -5.88 -11.56 3.71
N THR A 42 -5.33 -12.26 4.70
CA THR A 42 -4.17 -11.75 5.44
C THR A 42 -2.89 -11.84 4.58
N PRO A 43 -1.88 -11.02 4.86
CA PRO A 43 -0.59 -11.08 4.15
C PRO A 43 0.06 -12.47 4.20
N GLU A 44 -0.12 -13.19 5.31
CA GLU A 44 0.39 -14.55 5.50
C GLU A 44 -0.31 -15.52 4.55
N GLN A 45 -1.65 -15.47 4.47
CA GLN A 45 -2.44 -16.30 3.55
C GLN A 45 -2.07 -16.01 2.08
N ILE A 46 -1.87 -14.73 1.75
CA ILE A 46 -1.47 -14.32 0.40
C ILE A 46 -0.06 -14.83 0.07
N THR A 47 0.88 -14.71 1.00
CA THR A 47 2.26 -15.19 0.84
C THR A 47 2.28 -16.71 0.66
N GLU A 48 1.52 -17.44 1.48
CA GLU A 48 1.39 -18.90 1.40
C GLU A 48 0.83 -19.35 0.04
N LEU A 49 -0.24 -18.71 -0.43
CA LEU A 49 -0.88 -19.08 -1.69
C LEU A 49 -0.02 -18.74 -2.91
N LEU A 50 0.64 -17.59 -2.92
CA LEU A 50 1.42 -17.12 -4.06
C LEU A 50 2.85 -17.69 -4.11
N GLY A 51 3.38 -18.17 -2.98
CA GLY A 51 4.76 -18.65 -2.88
C GLY A 51 5.82 -17.57 -3.04
N VAL A 52 5.44 -16.29 -2.97
CA VAL A 52 6.33 -15.12 -3.03
C VAL A 52 5.99 -14.16 -1.90
N PRO A 53 6.98 -13.41 -1.36
CA PRO A 53 6.73 -12.54 -0.22
C PRO A 53 5.84 -11.34 -0.58
N VAL A 54 4.99 -10.94 0.35
CA VAL A 54 4.35 -9.62 0.32
C VAL A 54 5.38 -8.56 0.68
N ILE A 55 5.79 -7.73 -0.28
CA ILE A 55 6.84 -6.71 -0.11
C ILE A 55 6.29 -5.33 0.30
N SER A 56 4.99 -5.11 0.15
CA SER A 56 4.31 -3.90 0.63
C SER A 56 2.80 -4.11 0.71
N GLN A 57 2.19 -3.39 1.63
CA GLN A 57 0.77 -3.33 1.90
C GLN A 57 0.34 -1.87 1.80
N ILE A 58 -0.44 -1.54 0.76
CA ILE A 58 -0.92 -0.18 0.52
C ILE A 58 -2.39 -0.10 1.01
N PRO A 59 -2.69 0.75 2.00
CA PRO A 59 -4.04 0.88 2.53
C PRO A 59 -4.98 1.53 1.51
N GLU A 60 -6.28 1.26 1.64
CA GLU A 60 -7.32 2.04 0.96
C GLU A 60 -7.25 3.49 1.48
N ASP A 61 -7.16 4.43 0.55
CA ASP A 61 -6.96 5.85 0.88
C ASP A 61 -7.82 6.73 -0.04
N ARG A 62 -8.69 7.53 0.57
CA ARG A 62 -9.58 8.45 -0.16
C ARG A 62 -8.81 9.52 -0.92
N ASN A 63 -7.57 9.81 -0.56
CA ASN A 63 -6.72 10.75 -1.30
C ASN A 63 -6.34 10.24 -2.68
N VAL A 64 -6.37 8.92 -2.92
CA VAL A 64 -6.09 8.35 -4.24
C VAL A 64 -7.10 8.86 -5.29
N PRO A 65 -8.43 8.62 -5.16
CA PRO A 65 -9.39 9.15 -6.14
C PRO A 65 -9.45 10.69 -6.15
N LEU A 66 -9.23 11.37 -5.02
CA LEU A 66 -9.17 12.84 -4.99
C LEU A 66 -8.00 13.37 -5.84
N SER A 67 -6.82 12.75 -5.74
CA SER A 67 -5.64 13.12 -6.52
C SER A 67 -5.85 12.92 -8.03
N LEU A 68 -6.56 11.86 -8.42
CA LEU A 68 -6.94 11.61 -9.80
C LEU A 68 -7.84 12.73 -10.35
N GLY A 69 -8.81 13.19 -9.55
CA GLY A 69 -9.66 14.33 -9.90
C GLY A 69 -8.87 15.63 -10.12
N GLN A 70 -7.77 15.80 -9.39
CA GLN A 70 -6.83 16.92 -9.54
C GLN A 70 -5.75 16.68 -10.61
N LYS A 71 -5.79 15.54 -11.31
CA LYS A 71 -4.79 15.14 -12.33
C LYS A 71 -3.36 15.13 -11.79
N GLN A 72 -3.19 14.76 -10.53
CA GLN A 72 -1.91 14.67 -9.86
C GLN A 72 -1.74 13.29 -9.22
N PRO A 73 -0.52 12.72 -9.18
CA PRO A 73 -0.26 11.51 -8.40
C PRO A 73 -0.50 11.74 -6.90
N VAL A 74 -1.04 10.74 -6.20
CA VAL A 74 -1.33 10.83 -4.75
C VAL A 74 -0.11 11.27 -3.93
N VAL A 75 1.09 10.77 -4.27
CA VAL A 75 2.36 11.10 -3.60
C VAL A 75 2.76 12.58 -3.70
N SER A 76 2.24 13.29 -4.70
CA SER A 76 2.44 14.72 -4.91
C SER A 76 1.25 15.54 -4.41
N TYR A 77 0.03 15.01 -4.56
CA TYR A 77 -1.21 15.65 -4.13
C TYR A 77 -1.34 15.71 -2.59
N ASP A 78 -1.13 14.58 -1.92
CA ASP A 78 -1.06 14.48 -0.45
C ASP A 78 0.14 13.60 -0.06
N PRO A 79 1.32 14.22 0.13
CA PRO A 79 2.56 13.52 0.44
C PRO A 79 2.54 12.70 1.74
N ASP A 80 1.67 13.06 2.69
CA ASP A 80 1.61 12.48 4.03
C ASP A 80 0.44 11.50 4.18
N SER A 81 -0.34 11.28 3.12
CA SER A 81 -1.44 10.33 3.10
C SER A 81 -0.95 8.89 3.38
N PRO A 82 -1.76 8.02 4.01
CA PRO A 82 -1.37 6.64 4.28
C PRO A 82 -0.87 5.89 3.03
N ALA A 83 -1.55 6.02 1.89
CA ALA A 83 -1.11 5.38 0.65
C ALA A 83 0.20 6.00 0.12
N SER A 84 0.34 7.32 0.16
CA SER A 84 1.57 8.01 -0.24
C SER A 84 2.78 7.58 0.59
N VAL A 85 2.60 7.44 1.90
CA VAL A 85 3.65 7.00 2.83
C VAL A 85 4.09 5.57 2.51
N GLU A 86 3.16 4.63 2.30
CA GLU A 86 3.50 3.24 1.97
C GLU A 86 4.13 3.10 0.59
N ILE A 87 3.68 3.86 -0.41
CA ILE A 87 4.30 3.90 -1.74
C ILE A 87 5.74 4.42 -1.65
N LYS A 88 5.99 5.46 -0.84
CA LYS A 88 7.35 6.00 -0.64
C LYS A 88 8.24 5.01 0.12
N LYS A 89 7.72 4.31 1.13
CA LYS A 89 8.44 3.21 1.81
C LYS A 89 8.81 2.09 0.84
N LEU A 90 7.87 1.64 0.02
CA LEU A 90 8.12 0.62 -1.00
C LEU A 90 9.20 1.08 -1.98
N ALA A 91 9.10 2.31 -2.51
CA ALA A 91 10.11 2.85 -3.41
C ALA A 91 11.50 2.95 -2.77
N ALA A 92 11.57 3.35 -1.50
CA ALA A 92 12.82 3.38 -0.73
C ALA A 92 13.43 1.98 -0.57
N ASN A 93 12.62 0.98 -0.19
CA ASN A 93 13.06 -0.41 -0.07
C ASN A 93 13.57 -0.97 -1.40
N LEU A 94 12.86 -0.73 -2.51
CA LEU A 94 13.25 -1.20 -3.85
C LEU A 94 14.53 -0.53 -4.37
N THR A 95 14.83 0.68 -3.91
CA THR A 95 16.01 1.46 -4.36
C THR A 95 17.17 1.44 -3.37
N GLY A 96 17.05 0.72 -2.25
CA GLY A 96 18.06 0.69 -1.19
C GLY A 96 18.26 2.04 -0.49
N ARG A 97 17.25 2.91 -0.50
CA ARG A 97 17.28 4.24 0.13
C ARG A 97 16.58 4.19 1.49
N SER A 98 16.98 5.08 2.40
CA SER A 98 16.25 5.31 3.64
C SER A 98 15.08 6.26 3.41
N TYR A 99 13.89 5.92 3.92
CA TYR A 99 12.75 6.84 3.99
C TYR A 99 12.24 6.92 5.41
N THR A 100 12.08 8.15 5.92
CA THR A 100 11.50 8.43 7.24
C THR A 100 10.08 8.94 7.03
N PRO A 101 9.05 8.18 7.44
CA PRO A 101 7.67 8.63 7.38
C PRO A 101 7.46 9.92 8.20
N PRO A 102 6.55 10.80 7.77
CA PRO A 102 6.16 11.96 8.57
C PRO A 102 5.61 11.50 9.92
N LYS A 103 5.94 12.22 11.00
CA LYS A 103 5.42 11.91 12.34
C LYS A 103 3.89 12.07 12.32
N PRO A 104 3.12 11.11 12.87
CA PRO A 104 1.68 11.30 13.00
C PRO A 104 1.42 12.56 13.81
N LYS A 105 0.59 13.46 13.29
CA LYS A 105 0.14 14.65 14.05
C LYS A 105 -0.54 14.13 15.32
N GLY A 106 0.06 14.40 16.48
CA GLY A 106 -0.41 13.88 17.76
C GLY A 106 -1.85 14.29 18.01
N PHE A 107 -2.66 13.37 18.55
CA PHE A 107 -4.05 13.59 18.96
C PHE A 107 -4.25 14.90 19.75
N TRP A 108 -3.27 15.23 20.59
CA TRP A 108 -3.22 16.46 21.40
C TRP A 108 -3.14 17.75 20.57
N GLN A 109 -2.51 17.74 19.41
CA GLN A 109 -2.36 18.91 18.55
C GLN A 109 -3.70 19.31 17.90
N ARG A 110 -4.48 18.30 17.45
CA ARG A 110 -5.84 18.49 16.95
C ARG A 110 -6.83 18.91 18.04
N PHE A 111 -6.63 18.44 19.28
CA PHE A 111 -7.48 18.82 20.41
C PHE A 111 -7.20 20.26 20.89
N PHE A 112 -5.93 20.68 20.93
CA PHE A 112 -5.55 22.02 21.38
C PHE A 112 -5.98 23.13 20.40
N GLU A 113 -5.85 22.90 19.09
CA GLU A 113 -6.31 23.86 18.06
C GLU A 113 -7.81 24.15 18.13
N ARG A 114 -8.61 23.18 18.61
CA ARG A 114 -10.07 23.33 18.74
C ARG A 114 -10.49 23.96 20.08
N PHE A 115 -9.64 23.95 21.09
CA PHE A 115 -9.92 24.51 22.43
C PHE A 115 -9.32 25.91 22.67
N VAL A 116 -8.24 26.27 21.97
CA VAL A 116 -7.57 27.58 22.14
C VAL A 116 -8.06 28.62 21.11
N GLY A 117 -9.04 28.26 20.26
CA GLY A 117 -9.63 29.11 19.22
C GLY A 117 -10.95 29.81 19.59
N GLN A 118 -11.26 30.03 20.88
CA GLN A 118 -12.33 30.93 21.33
C GLN A 118 -11.82 31.87 22.41
#